data_AF-A0A261Y0T2-F1
#
_entry.id   AF-A0A261Y0T2-F1
#
_cell.length_a   1.000
_cell.length_b   1.000
_cell.length_c   1.000
_cell.angle_alpha   90.00
_cell.angle_beta   90.00
_cell.angle_gamma   90.00
#
_symmetry.space_group_name_H-M   'P 1'
#
loop_
_entity.id
_entity.type
_entity.pdbx_description
1 polymer ?
#
loop_
_entity_poly.entity_id
_entity_poly.type
_entity_poly.pdbx_seq_one_letter_code
_entity_poly.pdbx_strand_id
1 'polypeptide(L)'
;MLAFKEDEKILCFHGPLIYEAKVLKAENWEEKDSETGETGPHYYVHYKGWKQSWDEWVPESRALKFNEANLSRQQQLRELHLQKKKPTKTTGSPADRHESERGSRKRARDHSIDKEEDYMKRPEIKIPVPDALKAQLVDDWENVTKNQQLVPLPRSPTVVQLLDQYKTSKTDKKGDGRTEEILTEVVKGIKLYFDKALGNMLLYRFERNQYVEIRKKYAGKEMSEIYGAEHLLRLFVQMPSLIAQTNMEQDTIALLRDHLSEFMKFLLKHQKQFFLSEYENATPGYVSQTKSN
;
A
#
# COMPACT_ATOMS: atom_id res chain seq x y z
N MET A 1 7.70 17.63 29.39
CA MET A 1 6.41 18.34 29.31
C MET A 1 5.84 18.06 27.93
N LEU A 2 4.61 17.56 27.83
CA LEU A 2 3.99 17.23 26.54
C LEU A 2 3.71 18.52 25.76
N ALA A 3 4.02 18.54 24.46
CA ALA A 3 3.81 19.69 23.59
C ALA A 3 2.32 20.01 23.37
N PHE A 4 1.44 19.01 23.46
CA PHE A 4 -0.01 19.15 23.28
C PHE A 4 -0.78 18.63 24.49
N LYS A 5 -1.95 19.21 24.78
CA LYS A 5 -2.82 18.80 25.89
C LYS A 5 -4.04 18.03 25.40
N GLU A 6 -4.66 17.27 26.30
CA GLU A 6 -5.99 16.70 26.06
C GLU A 6 -6.99 17.82 25.71
N ASP A 7 -7.93 17.47 24.84
CA ASP A 7 -8.91 18.35 24.21
C ASP A 7 -8.33 19.46 23.30
N GLU A 8 -7.01 19.54 23.12
CA GLU A 8 -6.40 20.54 22.25
C GLU A 8 -6.68 20.26 20.77
N LYS A 9 -7.08 21.31 20.05
CA LYS A 9 -7.19 21.28 18.59
C LYS A 9 -5.80 21.39 17.96
N ILE A 10 -5.45 20.43 17.13
CA ILE A 10 -4.14 20.33 16.47
C ILE A 10 -4.28 20.10 14.97
N LEU A 11 -3.16 20.16 14.28
CA LEU A 11 -3.00 19.66 12.92
C LEU A 11 -2.16 18.37 13.01
N CYS A 12 -2.60 17.29 12.38
CA CYS A 12 -1.92 15.99 12.47
C CYS A 12 -1.64 15.43 11.07
N PHE A 13 -0.42 14.93 10.86
CA PHE A 13 -0.07 14.19 9.66
C PHE A 13 -0.75 12.82 9.65
N HIS A 14 -1.40 12.50 8.53
CA HIS A 14 -1.82 11.14 8.20
C HIS A 14 -1.42 10.86 6.75
N GLY A 15 -0.49 9.92 6.56
CA GLY A 15 0.23 9.76 5.30
C GLY A 15 0.98 11.05 4.88
N PRO A 16 0.91 11.47 3.60
CA PRO A 16 1.65 12.64 3.11
C PRO A 16 0.96 13.99 3.37
N LEU A 17 -0.23 13.99 4.00
CA LEU A 17 -1.07 15.18 4.17
C LEU A 17 -1.32 15.49 5.64
N ILE A 18 -1.73 16.74 5.90
CA ILE A 18 -2.06 17.26 7.23
C ILE A 18 -3.57 17.43 7.35
N TYR A 19 -4.14 17.02 8.47
CA TYR A 19 -5.57 17.11 8.77
C TYR A 19 -5.83 17.82 10.10
N GLU A 20 -7.01 18.41 10.27
CA GLU A 20 -7.44 18.90 11.59
C GLU A 20 -7.75 17.70 12.49
N ALA A 21 -7.24 17.72 13.72
CA ALA A 21 -7.50 16.68 14.71
C ALA A 21 -7.68 17.29 16.11
N LYS A 22 -8.17 16.48 17.03
CA LYS A 22 -8.31 16.78 18.46
C LYS A 22 -7.54 15.74 19.25
N VAL A 23 -6.74 16.18 20.23
CA VAL A 23 -6.07 15.27 21.15
C VAL A 23 -7.11 14.74 22.14
N LEU A 24 -7.29 13.43 22.18
CA LEU A 24 -8.16 12.74 23.13
C LEU A 24 -7.40 12.31 24.39
N LYS A 25 -6.15 11.86 24.24
CA LYS A 25 -5.24 11.50 25.34
C LYS A 25 -3.81 11.92 25.02
N ALA A 26 -3.01 12.21 26.03
CA ALA A 26 -1.62 12.60 25.88
C ALA A 26 -0.75 11.88 26.93
N GLU A 27 0.19 11.07 26.47
CA GLU A 27 1.02 10.22 27.32
C GLU A 27 2.50 10.36 26.94
N ASN A 28 3.39 10.05 27.87
CA ASN A 28 4.82 9.94 27.60
C ASN A 28 5.23 8.50 27.82
N TRP A 29 5.51 7.77 26.74
CA TRP A 29 5.79 6.34 26.80
C TRP A 29 7.25 6.09 27.18
N GLU A 30 7.48 5.20 28.15
CA GLU A 30 8.79 4.66 28.49
C GLU A 30 9.03 3.31 27.79
N GLU A 31 10.28 2.83 27.74
CA GLU A 31 10.62 1.53 27.10
C GLU A 31 9.82 0.34 27.64
N LYS A 32 9.31 0.43 28.87
CA LYS A 32 8.52 -0.64 29.52
C LYS A 32 7.03 -0.60 29.16
N ASP A 33 6.53 0.54 28.70
CA ASP A 33 5.10 0.78 28.43
C ASP A 33 4.76 0.60 26.95
N SER A 34 5.78 0.45 26.09
CA SER A 34 5.63 0.43 24.64
C SER A 34 5.76 -0.97 24.07
N GLU A 35 4.63 -1.56 23.63
CA GLU A 35 4.64 -2.83 22.89
C GLU A 35 5.36 -2.72 21.53
N THR A 36 5.57 -1.49 21.03
CA THR A 36 6.25 -1.19 19.75
C THR A 36 7.71 -0.73 19.92
N GLY A 37 8.18 -0.52 21.15
CA GLY A 37 9.51 0.04 21.44
C GLY A 37 9.64 1.56 21.18
N GLU A 38 8.55 2.22 20.80
CA GLU A 38 8.50 3.67 20.63
C GLU A 38 8.44 4.37 21.99
N THR A 39 9.33 5.34 22.22
CA THR A 39 9.43 6.09 23.48
C THR A 39 9.19 7.57 23.26
N GLY A 40 8.83 8.28 24.34
CA GLY A 40 8.60 9.72 24.32
C GLY A 40 7.13 10.11 24.16
N PRO A 41 6.85 11.38 23.79
CA PRO A 41 5.49 11.93 23.76
C PRO A 41 4.62 11.30 22.67
N HIS A 42 3.49 10.73 23.08
CA HIS A 42 2.48 10.13 22.22
C HIS A 42 1.11 10.74 22.51
N TYR A 43 0.32 10.90 21.46
CA TYR A 43 -0.98 11.56 21.51
C TYR A 43 -2.03 10.68 20.84
N TYR A 44 -3.11 10.36 21.54
CA TYR A 44 -4.26 9.68 20.95
C TYR A 44 -5.14 10.72 20.30
N VAL A 45 -5.28 10.68 18.98
CA VAL A 45 -5.90 11.76 18.20
C VAL A 45 -7.16 11.29 17.49
N HIS A 46 -8.17 12.17 17.45
CA HIS A 46 -9.37 12.03 16.62
C HIS A 46 -9.36 13.06 15.50
N TYR A 47 -9.44 12.59 14.25
CA TYR A 47 -9.44 13.47 13.09
C TYR A 47 -10.84 14.06 12.82
N LYS A 48 -10.90 15.36 12.54
CA LYS A 48 -12.16 16.06 12.30
C LYS A 48 -12.87 15.48 11.06
N GLY A 49 -14.09 14.99 11.27
CA GLY A 49 -14.93 14.40 10.22
C GLY A 49 -14.63 12.93 9.92
N TRP A 50 -13.76 12.28 10.70
CA TRP A 50 -13.42 10.86 10.56
C TRP A 50 -14.23 10.03 11.57
N LYS A 51 -14.37 8.73 11.32
CA LYS A 51 -15.00 7.81 12.28
C LYS A 51 -14.04 7.53 13.45
N GLN A 52 -14.56 7.31 14.66
CA GLN A 52 -13.75 6.94 15.85
C GLN A 52 -12.85 5.70 15.65
N SER A 53 -13.20 4.80 14.71
CA SER A 53 -12.37 3.65 14.36
C SER A 53 -10.99 4.02 13.78
N TRP A 54 -10.77 5.30 13.46
CA TRP A 54 -9.51 5.85 12.95
C TRP A 54 -8.68 6.56 14.01
N ASP A 55 -9.18 6.61 15.25
CA ASP A 55 -8.45 7.23 16.34
C ASP A 55 -7.20 6.38 16.61
N GLU A 56 -6.04 7.04 16.60
CA GLU A 56 -4.74 6.38 16.67
C GLU A 56 -3.81 7.11 17.64
N TRP A 57 -2.87 6.38 18.23
CA TRP A 57 -1.73 6.96 18.91
C TRP A 57 -0.71 7.43 17.87
N VAL A 58 -0.26 8.68 17.98
CA VAL A 58 0.76 9.26 17.10
C VAL A 58 1.90 9.87 17.92
N PRO A 59 3.16 9.74 17.47
CA PRO A 59 4.28 10.45 18.09
C PRO A 59 4.18 11.96 17.84
N GLU A 60 4.87 12.74 18.68
CA GLU A 60 4.92 14.21 18.57
C GLU A 60 5.30 14.72 17.17
N SER A 61 6.16 14.01 16.46
CA SER A 61 6.62 14.38 15.11
C SER A 61 5.50 14.46 14.06
N ARG A 62 4.35 13.80 14.30
CA ARG A 62 3.16 13.87 13.44
C ARG A 62 2.19 14.98 13.85
N ALA A 63 2.31 15.53 15.06
CA ALA A 63 1.42 16.55 15.59
C ALA A 63 2.00 17.96 15.42
N LEU A 64 1.17 18.91 15.02
CA LEU A 64 1.52 20.30 14.75
C LEU A 64 0.52 21.23 15.45
N LYS A 65 1.02 22.37 15.94
CA LYS A 65 0.15 23.40 16.52
C LYS A 65 -0.82 23.95 15.48
N PHE A 66 -2.04 24.23 15.91
CA PHE A 66 -3.04 24.90 15.09
C PHE A 66 -2.70 26.40 14.98
N ASN A 67 -1.84 26.74 14.02
CA ASN A 67 -1.40 28.11 13.75
C ASN A 67 -1.36 28.40 12.25
N GLU A 68 -1.21 29.67 11.89
CA GLU A 68 -1.26 30.12 10.49
C GLU A 68 -0.16 29.50 9.61
N ALA A 69 1.06 29.36 10.13
CA ALA A 69 2.17 28.74 9.42
C ALA A 69 1.88 27.26 9.05
N ASN A 70 1.34 26.49 9.99
CA ASN A 70 0.99 25.09 9.76
C ASN A 70 -0.26 24.92 8.89
N LEU A 71 -1.21 25.85 8.96
CA LEU A 71 -2.35 25.91 8.02
C LEU A 71 -1.88 26.20 6.60
N SER A 72 -0.94 27.13 6.41
CA SER A 72 -0.32 27.38 5.10
C SER A 72 0.43 26.14 4.60
N ARG A 73 1.15 25.44 5.49
CA ARG A 73 1.84 24.18 5.15
C ARG A 73 0.85 23.09 4.72
N GLN A 74 -0.29 22.97 5.40
CA GLN A 74 -1.37 22.07 5.01
C GLN A 74 -1.88 22.39 3.60
N GLN A 75 -2.15 23.67 3.31
CA GLN A 75 -2.61 24.10 1.98
C GLN A 75 -1.57 23.79 0.89
N GLN A 76 -0.30 24.14 1.13
CA GLN A 76 0.77 23.90 0.17
C GLN A 76 0.96 22.39 -0.13
N LEU A 77 0.93 21.55 0.90
CA LEU A 77 1.02 20.10 0.72
C LEU A 77 -0.16 19.54 -0.08
N ARG A 78 -1.38 20.06 0.15
CA ARG A 78 -2.55 19.69 -0.65
C ARG A 78 -2.37 20.07 -2.11
N GLU A 79 -1.92 21.29 -2.40
CA GLU A 79 -1.70 21.77 -3.77
C GLU A 79 -0.65 20.92 -4.51
N LEU A 80 0.49 20.64 -3.86
CA LEU A 80 1.54 19.80 -4.44
C LEU A 80 1.04 18.38 -4.73
N HIS A 81 0.21 17.82 -3.82
CA HIS A 81 -0.35 16.49 -3.99
C HIS A 81 -1.39 16.43 -5.13
N LEU A 82 -2.14 17.52 -5.34
CA LEU A 82 -3.07 17.69 -6.46
C LEU A 82 -2.33 17.85 -7.81
N GLN A 83 -1.19 18.53 -7.84
CA GLN A 83 -0.38 18.70 -9.07
C GLN A 83 0.25 17.39 -9.54
N LYS A 84 0.73 16.53 -8.62
CA LYS A 84 1.28 15.21 -8.96
C LYS A 84 0.26 14.24 -9.57
N LYS A 85 -1.04 14.48 -9.43
CA LYS A 85 -2.12 13.65 -10.00
C LYS A 85 -2.59 14.09 -11.39
N LYS A 86 -2.07 15.18 -11.97
CA LYS A 86 -2.37 15.53 -13.37
C LYS A 86 -1.51 14.68 -14.32
N PRO A 87 -2.09 13.94 -15.28
CA PRO A 87 -1.30 13.24 -16.27
C PRO A 87 -0.53 14.26 -17.12
N THR A 88 0.79 14.11 -17.18
CA THR A 88 1.66 14.79 -18.13
C THR A 88 1.27 14.38 -19.54
N LYS A 89 0.48 15.22 -20.23
CA LYS A 89 0.33 15.13 -21.68
C LYS A 89 1.69 15.49 -22.31
N THR A 90 2.39 14.47 -22.76
CA THR A 90 3.51 14.57 -23.71
C THR A 90 3.00 14.74 -25.15
N THR A 91 3.84 15.37 -25.98
CA THR A 91 3.74 15.72 -27.42
C THR A 91 2.96 17.01 -27.70
N GLY A 92 3.35 17.94 -28.58
CA GLY A 92 4.37 18.11 -29.62
C GLY A 92 3.92 19.31 -30.49
N SER A 93 4.86 20.03 -31.10
CA SER A 93 4.78 21.33 -31.82
C SER A 93 3.70 21.54 -32.93
N PRO A 94 3.51 22.78 -33.47
CA PRO A 94 2.22 23.42 -33.75
C PRO A 94 1.76 23.41 -35.23
N ALA A 95 0.45 23.57 -35.46
CA ALA A 95 -0.12 24.02 -36.74
C ALA A 95 -1.49 24.73 -36.57
N ASP A 96 -1.72 25.66 -37.50
CA ASP A 96 -2.69 26.75 -37.66
C ASP A 96 -4.19 26.62 -37.29
N ARG A 97 -4.71 27.76 -36.79
CA ARG A 97 -6.01 28.46 -37.03
C ARG A 97 -7.33 27.67 -37.14
N HIS A 98 -8.26 27.95 -36.22
CA HIS A 98 -9.34 28.93 -36.48
C HIS A 98 -10.11 29.32 -35.21
N GLU A 99 -10.48 30.59 -35.20
CA GLU A 99 -11.17 31.38 -34.18
C GLU A 99 -12.67 31.07 -34.12
N SER A 100 -13.22 30.89 -32.92
CA SER A 100 -14.58 31.33 -32.59
C SER A 100 -14.67 31.64 -31.09
N GLU A 101 -14.76 32.93 -30.79
CA GLU A 101 -15.20 33.41 -29.49
C GLU A 101 -16.69 33.09 -29.30
N ARG A 102 -17.03 32.50 -28.15
CA ARG A 102 -18.20 32.91 -27.35
C ARG A 102 -18.07 32.35 -25.94
N GLY A 103 -18.01 33.28 -24.99
CA GLY A 103 -17.66 33.02 -23.61
C GLY A 103 -18.67 32.16 -22.85
N SER A 104 -18.13 31.39 -21.91
CA SER A 104 -18.74 31.22 -20.59
C SER A 104 -17.64 30.89 -19.58
N ARG A 105 -17.04 31.94 -19.01
CA ARG A 105 -16.32 31.85 -17.73
C ARG A 105 -17.37 31.60 -16.65
N LYS A 106 -17.43 30.36 -16.14
CA LYS A 106 -17.67 29.97 -14.74
C LYS A 106 -18.35 28.61 -14.70
N ARG A 107 -17.56 27.57 -14.38
CA ARG A 107 -17.93 26.37 -13.60
C ARG A 107 -16.74 25.40 -13.63
N ALA A 108 -15.63 25.81 -13.03
CA ALA A 108 -14.45 24.95 -12.86
C ALA A 108 -13.99 24.93 -11.38
N ARG A 109 -14.91 25.18 -10.45
CA ARG A 109 -14.58 25.34 -9.03
C ARG A 109 -15.36 24.45 -8.07
N ASP A 110 -16.00 23.39 -8.55
CA ASP A 110 -16.81 22.52 -7.67
C ASP A 110 -16.44 21.03 -7.72
N HIS A 111 -15.79 20.54 -8.77
CA HIS A 111 -15.49 19.11 -8.90
C HIS A 111 -14.28 18.61 -8.09
N SER A 112 -13.63 19.47 -7.29
CA SER A 112 -12.48 19.09 -6.47
C SER A 112 -12.81 18.78 -5.02
N ILE A 113 -13.92 19.31 -4.48
CA ILE A 113 -14.32 19.11 -3.08
C ILE A 113 -15.00 17.75 -2.90
N ASP A 114 -15.79 17.30 -3.89
CA ASP A 114 -16.43 15.98 -3.87
C ASP A 114 -15.43 14.81 -3.75
N LYS A 115 -14.21 14.97 -4.31
CA LYS A 115 -13.17 13.92 -4.25
C LYS A 115 -12.47 13.83 -2.89
N GLU A 116 -12.50 14.88 -2.07
CA GLU A 116 -11.91 14.87 -0.72
C GLU A 116 -12.86 14.18 0.27
N GLU A 117 -14.17 14.48 0.24
CA GLU A 117 -15.14 13.74 1.06
C GLU A 117 -15.20 12.25 0.70
N ASP A 118 -15.09 11.91 -0.58
CA ASP A 118 -15.02 10.52 -1.04
C ASP A 118 -13.72 9.82 -0.62
N TYR A 119 -12.63 10.55 -0.38
CA TYR A 119 -11.40 9.98 0.17
C TYR A 119 -11.57 9.67 1.68
N MET A 120 -12.27 10.55 2.41
CA MET A 120 -12.53 10.44 3.85
C MET A 120 -13.62 9.43 4.23
N LYS A 121 -14.52 9.08 3.30
CA LYS A 121 -15.55 8.06 3.48
C LYS A 121 -15.05 6.64 3.21
N ARG A 122 -13.87 6.48 2.61
CA ARG A 122 -13.32 5.16 2.29
C ARG A 122 -12.90 4.47 3.59
N PRO A 123 -13.41 3.27 3.89
CA PRO A 123 -12.94 2.51 5.04
C PRO A 123 -11.43 2.23 4.90
N GLU A 124 -10.62 2.50 5.93
CA GLU A 124 -9.26 1.98 5.97
C GLU A 124 -9.35 0.48 6.18
N ILE A 125 -8.82 -0.26 5.22
CA ILE A 125 -8.85 -1.71 5.27
C ILE A 125 -7.53 -2.17 5.87
N LYS A 126 -7.47 -2.26 7.20
CA LYS A 126 -6.26 -2.74 7.89
C LYS A 126 -6.21 -4.27 7.83
N ILE A 127 -5.36 -4.82 6.97
CA ILE A 127 -5.04 -6.26 6.97
C ILE A 127 -3.86 -6.45 7.92
N PRO A 128 -4.02 -7.13 9.06
CA PRO A 128 -2.92 -7.31 10.00
C PRO A 128 -1.86 -8.22 9.38
N VAL A 129 -0.63 -7.70 9.27
CA VAL A 129 0.54 -8.48 8.85
C VAL A 129 1.22 -9.02 10.12
N PRO A 130 1.34 -10.35 10.28
CA PRO A 130 2.07 -10.95 11.41
C PRO A 130 3.54 -10.50 11.46
N ASP A 131 4.11 -10.35 12.66
CA ASP A 131 5.46 -9.80 12.83
C ASP A 131 6.56 -10.63 12.14
N ALA A 132 6.41 -11.95 12.09
CA ALA A 132 7.34 -12.81 11.35
C ALA A 132 7.33 -12.54 9.84
N LEU A 133 6.18 -12.15 9.28
CA LEU A 133 6.06 -11.73 7.87
C LEU A 133 6.50 -10.27 7.67
N LYS A 134 6.42 -9.41 8.70
CA LYS A 134 7.06 -8.10 8.66
C LYS A 134 8.58 -8.22 8.64
N ALA A 135 9.15 -9.09 9.47
CA ALA A 135 10.59 -9.39 9.45
C ALA A 135 11.02 -9.90 8.07
N GLN A 136 10.24 -10.83 7.48
CA GLN A 136 10.46 -11.30 6.11
C GLN A 136 10.48 -10.17 5.07
N LEU A 137 9.63 -9.15 5.20
CA LEU A 137 9.60 -7.97 4.32
C LEU A 137 10.82 -7.06 4.51
N VAL A 138 11.29 -6.93 5.75
CA VAL A 138 12.51 -6.17 6.06
C VAL A 138 13.72 -6.88 5.45
N ASP A 139 13.85 -8.20 5.65
CA ASP A 139 14.92 -9.02 5.08
C ASP A 139 14.90 -8.98 3.55
N ASP A 140 13.72 -9.12 2.93
CA ASP A 140 13.53 -9.00 1.47
C ASP A 140 14.00 -7.63 0.96
N TRP A 141 13.61 -6.55 1.65
CA TRP A 141 14.05 -5.20 1.29
C TRP A 141 15.57 -5.04 1.41
N GLU A 142 16.19 -5.53 2.48
CA GLU A 142 17.64 -5.45 2.66
C GLU A 142 18.40 -6.27 1.60
N ASN A 143 17.95 -7.49 1.33
CA ASN A 143 18.57 -8.36 0.34
C ASN A 143 18.56 -7.74 -1.06
N VAL A 144 17.43 -7.17 -1.47
CA VAL A 144 17.32 -6.57 -2.81
C VAL A 144 17.98 -5.19 -2.90
N THR A 145 17.81 -4.34 -1.89
CA THR A 145 18.22 -2.93 -2.00
C THR A 145 19.62 -2.64 -1.48
N LYS A 146 20.07 -3.35 -0.44
CA LYS A 146 21.40 -3.17 0.15
C LYS A 146 22.39 -4.23 -0.33
N ASN A 147 21.98 -5.50 -0.31
CA ASN A 147 22.88 -6.62 -0.60
C ASN A 147 22.99 -6.93 -2.10
N GLN A 148 22.23 -6.22 -2.95
CA GLN A 148 22.24 -6.39 -4.41
C GLN A 148 21.93 -7.83 -4.85
N GLN A 149 21.01 -8.46 -4.15
CA GLN A 149 20.55 -9.81 -4.45
C GLN A 149 19.22 -9.77 -5.17
N LEU A 150 18.92 -10.84 -5.89
CA LEU A 150 17.69 -11.01 -6.63
C LEU A 150 17.07 -12.36 -6.28
N VAL A 151 15.75 -12.36 -6.24
CA VAL A 151 14.99 -13.60 -6.17
C VAL A 151 15.19 -14.35 -7.50
N PRO A 152 15.63 -15.62 -7.49
CA PRO A 152 15.78 -16.42 -8.70
C PRO A 152 14.43 -16.66 -9.36
N LEU A 153 14.35 -16.45 -10.68
CA LEU A 153 13.13 -16.62 -11.47
C LEU A 153 13.36 -17.61 -12.62
N PRO A 154 12.39 -18.50 -12.92
CA PRO A 154 11.06 -18.60 -12.33
C PRO A 154 11.09 -19.22 -10.93
N ARG A 155 10.22 -18.74 -10.03
CA ARG A 155 10.11 -19.23 -8.66
C ARG A 155 9.33 -20.54 -8.59
N SER A 156 9.70 -21.39 -7.64
CA SER A 156 8.93 -22.56 -7.22
C SER A 156 8.79 -22.58 -5.69
N PRO A 157 7.56 -22.59 -5.13
CA PRO A 157 6.29 -22.49 -5.85
C PRO A 157 6.04 -21.08 -6.43
N THR A 158 5.33 -21.01 -7.57
CA THR A 158 4.85 -19.75 -8.16
C THR A 158 3.63 -19.22 -7.41
N VAL A 159 3.23 -17.96 -7.65
CA VAL A 159 1.99 -17.40 -7.08
C VAL A 159 0.77 -18.25 -7.45
N VAL A 160 0.65 -18.72 -8.69
CA VAL A 160 -0.44 -19.61 -9.09
C VAL A 160 -0.43 -20.89 -8.24
N GLN A 161 0.73 -21.53 -8.10
CA GLN A 161 0.85 -22.76 -7.30
C GLN A 161 0.56 -22.53 -5.81
N LEU A 162 0.93 -21.37 -5.26
CA LEU A 162 0.64 -20.98 -3.88
C LEU A 162 -0.86 -20.78 -3.66
N LEU A 163 -1.53 -20.11 -4.60
CA LEU A 163 -2.96 -19.87 -4.56
C LEU A 163 -3.75 -21.18 -4.70
N ASP A 164 -3.31 -22.09 -5.56
CA ASP A 164 -3.90 -23.42 -5.70
C ASP A 164 -3.72 -24.24 -4.43
N GLN A 165 -2.52 -24.24 -3.83
CA GLN A 165 -2.27 -24.90 -2.55
C GLN A 165 -3.16 -24.36 -1.43
N TYR A 166 -3.35 -23.04 -1.38
CA TYR A 166 -4.26 -22.42 -0.43
C TYR A 166 -5.70 -22.88 -0.65
N LYS A 167 -6.18 -22.88 -1.90
CA LYS A 167 -7.53 -23.33 -2.25
C LYS A 167 -7.76 -24.77 -1.79
N THR A 168 -6.85 -25.69 -2.15
CA THR A 168 -6.92 -27.11 -1.74
C THR A 168 -6.94 -27.27 -0.22
N SER A 169 -6.11 -26.51 0.50
CA SER A 169 -6.07 -26.58 1.98
C SER A 169 -7.38 -26.19 2.67
N LYS A 170 -8.25 -25.46 1.97
CA LYS A 170 -9.55 -24.97 2.46
C LYS A 170 -10.71 -25.84 2.01
N THR A 171 -10.64 -26.45 0.82
CA THR A 171 -11.69 -27.35 0.28
C THR A 171 -11.70 -28.73 0.94
N ASP A 172 -10.57 -29.20 1.47
CA ASP A 172 -10.47 -30.51 2.14
C ASP A 172 -11.26 -30.58 3.46
N LYS A 173 -11.66 -29.43 4.00
CA LYS A 173 -12.56 -29.34 5.16
C LYS A 173 -13.98 -29.18 4.63
N LYS A 174 -14.85 -30.20 4.79
CA LYS A 174 -16.29 -30.19 4.41
C LYS A 174 -16.91 -28.80 4.60
N GLY A 175 -16.93 -28.01 3.52
CA GLY A 175 -17.39 -26.62 3.52
C GLY A 175 -18.72 -26.51 2.79
N ASP A 176 -19.50 -25.48 3.15
CA ASP A 176 -20.65 -25.05 2.38
C ASP A 176 -20.20 -24.58 0.98
N GLY A 177 -20.86 -25.02 -0.09
CA GLY A 177 -20.48 -24.74 -1.48
C GLY A 177 -20.38 -23.23 -1.78
N ARG A 178 -21.19 -22.42 -1.09
CA ARG A 178 -21.10 -20.95 -1.18
C ARG A 178 -19.75 -20.39 -0.70
N THR A 179 -19.15 -21.00 0.31
CA THR A 179 -17.84 -20.58 0.84
C THR A 179 -16.73 -20.86 -0.16
N GLU A 180 -16.84 -21.97 -0.91
CA GLU A 180 -15.88 -22.34 -1.96
C GLU A 180 -15.95 -21.40 -3.18
N GLU A 181 -17.16 -20.98 -3.56
CA GLU A 181 -17.35 -19.98 -4.62
C GLU A 181 -16.71 -18.64 -4.25
N ILE A 182 -16.97 -18.14 -3.04
CA ILE A 182 -16.38 -16.89 -2.53
C ILE A 182 -14.85 -17.01 -2.49
N LEU A 183 -14.32 -18.11 -1.95
CA LEU A 183 -12.89 -18.37 -1.92
C LEU A 183 -12.27 -18.35 -3.33
N THR A 184 -12.95 -18.96 -4.29
CA THR A 184 -12.52 -19.00 -5.69
C THR A 184 -12.45 -17.60 -6.29
N GLU A 185 -13.44 -16.74 -6.04
CA GLU A 185 -13.43 -15.36 -6.51
C GLU A 185 -12.34 -14.52 -5.84
N VAL A 186 -12.12 -14.69 -4.53
CA VAL A 186 -11.03 -14.01 -3.81
C VAL A 186 -9.66 -14.41 -4.39
N VAL A 187 -9.43 -15.71 -4.61
CA VAL A 187 -8.17 -16.21 -5.18
C VAL A 187 -7.93 -15.67 -6.59
N LYS A 188 -8.97 -15.68 -7.45
CA LYS A 188 -8.90 -15.05 -8.78
C LYS A 188 -8.57 -13.56 -8.68
N GLY A 189 -9.19 -12.86 -7.74
CA GLY A 189 -8.92 -11.44 -7.45
C GLY A 189 -7.47 -11.19 -7.09
N ILE A 190 -6.92 -11.93 -6.12
CA ILE A 190 -5.51 -11.81 -5.70
C ILE A 190 -4.58 -12.00 -6.90
N LYS A 191 -4.81 -13.04 -7.70
CA LYS A 191 -4.03 -13.31 -8.92
C LYS A 191 -4.07 -12.14 -9.90
N LEU A 192 -5.27 -11.65 -10.22
CA LEU A 192 -5.48 -10.53 -11.14
C LEU A 192 -4.78 -9.25 -10.65
N TYR A 193 -4.89 -8.95 -9.36
CA TYR A 193 -4.21 -7.80 -8.76
C TYR A 193 -2.70 -7.96 -8.80
N PHE A 194 -2.18 -9.15 -8.51
CA PHE A 194 -0.76 -9.42 -8.61
C PHE A 194 -0.22 -9.18 -10.03
N ASP A 195 -0.88 -9.76 -11.03
CA ASP A 195 -0.49 -9.63 -12.44
C ASP A 195 -0.48 -8.18 -12.93
N LYS A 196 -1.45 -7.37 -12.48
CA LYS A 196 -1.54 -5.93 -12.81
C LYS A 196 -0.61 -5.04 -11.98
N ALA A 197 -0.35 -5.39 -10.72
CA ALA A 197 0.41 -4.56 -9.80
C ALA A 197 1.91 -4.78 -9.88
N LEU A 198 2.37 -6.00 -10.21
CA LEU A 198 3.78 -6.37 -10.12
C LEU A 198 4.70 -5.36 -10.83
N GLY A 199 4.52 -5.20 -12.14
CA GLY A 199 5.33 -4.31 -12.96
C GLY A 199 5.19 -2.82 -12.62
N ASN A 200 4.17 -2.43 -11.88
CA ASN A 200 3.88 -1.03 -11.59
C ASN A 200 4.44 -0.61 -10.23
N MET A 201 4.16 -1.38 -9.18
CA MET A 201 4.38 -0.94 -7.79
C MET A 201 5.03 -1.96 -6.86
N LEU A 202 5.18 -3.23 -7.24
CA LEU A 202 5.70 -4.26 -6.32
C LEU A 202 7.20 -4.53 -6.46
N LEU A 203 7.83 -3.99 -7.51
CA LEU A 203 9.25 -4.18 -7.79
C LEU A 203 10.08 -2.99 -7.29
N TYR A 204 11.16 -3.29 -6.58
CA TYR A 204 12.17 -2.30 -6.24
C TYR A 204 12.92 -1.85 -7.50
N ARG A 205 13.60 -0.70 -7.42
CA ARG A 205 14.38 -0.15 -8.55
C ARG A 205 15.41 -1.17 -9.08
N PHE A 206 16.05 -1.92 -8.18
CA PHE A 206 17.09 -2.89 -8.53
C PHE A 206 16.57 -4.10 -9.32
N GLU A 207 15.29 -4.47 -9.19
CA GLU A 207 14.67 -5.60 -9.89
C GLU A 207 14.16 -5.25 -11.31
N ARG A 208 14.18 -3.97 -11.69
CA ARG A 208 13.55 -3.50 -12.94
C ARG A 208 14.19 -4.09 -14.19
N ASN A 209 15.51 -4.27 -14.21
CA ASN A 209 16.19 -4.89 -15.35
C ASN A 209 15.84 -6.39 -15.44
N GLN A 210 15.86 -7.11 -14.31
CA GLN A 210 15.42 -8.51 -14.25
C GLN A 210 13.99 -8.66 -14.77
N TYR A 211 13.07 -7.76 -14.39
CA TYR A 211 11.70 -7.77 -14.89
C TYR A 211 11.61 -7.63 -16.42
N VAL A 212 12.38 -6.72 -17.01
CA VAL A 212 12.42 -6.54 -18.48
C VAL A 212 12.94 -7.80 -19.18
N GLU A 213 13.98 -8.44 -18.64
CA GLU A 213 14.51 -9.70 -19.16
C GLU A 213 13.50 -10.84 -19.04
N ILE A 214 12.84 -10.97 -17.90
CA ILE A 214 11.81 -11.98 -17.65
C ILE A 214 10.61 -11.81 -18.58
N ARG A 215 10.15 -10.57 -18.78
CA ARG A 215 9.09 -10.25 -19.75
C ARG A 215 9.43 -10.67 -21.17
N LYS A 216 10.71 -10.57 -21.57
CA LYS A 216 11.18 -11.01 -22.88
C LYS A 216 11.32 -12.53 -22.96
N LYS A 217 11.92 -13.15 -21.93
CA LYS A 217 12.20 -14.60 -21.87
C LYS A 217 10.94 -15.44 -21.78
N TYR A 218 9.94 -14.97 -21.04
CA TYR A 218 8.66 -15.65 -20.82
C TYR A 218 7.51 -14.87 -21.46
N ALA A 219 7.67 -14.50 -22.73
CA ALA A 219 6.62 -13.82 -23.49
C ALA A 219 5.33 -14.65 -23.47
N GLY A 220 4.21 -14.01 -23.15
CA GLY A 220 2.89 -14.65 -23.09
C GLY A 220 2.52 -15.30 -21.75
N LYS A 221 3.47 -15.42 -20.80
CA LYS A 221 3.15 -15.85 -19.44
C LYS A 221 2.74 -14.68 -18.55
N GLU A 222 1.82 -14.94 -17.65
CA GLU A 222 1.45 -14.01 -16.61
C GLU A 222 2.48 -14.01 -15.48
N MET A 223 2.53 -12.91 -14.73
CA MET A 223 3.57 -12.73 -13.73
C MET A 223 3.38 -13.67 -12.54
N SER A 224 2.13 -14.00 -12.22
CA SER A 224 1.76 -14.99 -11.22
C SER A 224 2.27 -16.41 -11.55
N GLU A 225 2.60 -16.70 -12.81
CA GLU A 225 3.18 -17.98 -13.23
C GLU A 225 4.71 -18.02 -13.13
N ILE A 226 5.35 -16.89 -12.78
CA ILE A 226 6.81 -16.75 -12.79
C ILE A 226 7.34 -16.35 -11.41
N TYR A 227 6.65 -15.43 -10.73
CA TYR A 227 7.06 -14.89 -9.44
C TYR A 227 6.50 -15.73 -8.27
N GLY A 228 7.05 -15.53 -7.07
CA GLY A 228 6.79 -16.34 -5.88
C GLY A 228 6.18 -15.56 -4.71
N ALA A 229 6.34 -16.14 -3.52
CA ALA A 229 5.75 -15.64 -2.27
C ALA A 229 6.30 -14.27 -1.84
N GLU A 230 7.56 -13.97 -2.16
CA GLU A 230 8.25 -12.72 -1.80
C GLU A 230 7.48 -11.52 -2.35
N HIS A 231 7.27 -11.50 -3.67
CA HIS A 231 6.54 -10.43 -4.35
C HIS A 231 5.05 -10.44 -4.02
N LEU A 232 4.47 -11.61 -3.78
CA LEU A 232 3.07 -11.72 -3.36
C LEU A 232 2.86 -11.06 -2.00
N LEU A 233 3.78 -11.26 -1.05
CA LEU A 233 3.71 -10.62 0.26
C LEU A 233 3.75 -9.09 0.15
N ARG A 234 4.54 -8.54 -0.79
CA ARG A 234 4.54 -7.09 -1.08
C ARG A 234 3.17 -6.59 -1.56
N LEU A 235 2.43 -7.39 -2.32
CA LEU A 235 1.05 -7.05 -2.71
C LEU A 235 0.14 -6.91 -1.49
N PHE A 236 0.25 -7.81 -0.50
CA PHE A 236 -0.58 -7.75 0.70
C PHE A 236 -0.38 -6.46 1.51
N VAL A 237 0.83 -5.87 1.48
CA VAL A 237 1.09 -4.55 2.07
C VAL A 237 0.40 -3.43 1.30
N GLN A 238 0.27 -3.55 -0.02
CA GLN A 238 -0.36 -2.54 -0.88
C GLN A 238 -1.89 -2.70 -0.99
N MET A 239 -2.41 -3.90 -0.76
CA MET A 239 -3.83 -4.25 -0.89
C MET A 239 -4.79 -3.32 -0.14
N PRO A 240 -4.54 -2.91 1.13
CA PRO A 240 -5.35 -1.89 1.81
C PRO A 240 -5.62 -0.65 0.96
N SER A 241 -4.58 -0.12 0.32
CA SER A 241 -4.67 1.09 -0.51
C SER A 241 -5.38 0.85 -1.84
N LEU A 242 -5.30 -0.38 -2.38
CA LEU A 242 -5.98 -0.78 -3.61
C LEU A 242 -7.47 -1.00 -3.37
N ILE A 243 -7.84 -1.67 -2.28
CA ILE A 243 -9.25 -1.92 -1.93
C ILE A 243 -9.91 -0.62 -1.48
N ALA A 244 -9.19 0.31 -0.84
CA ALA A 244 -9.73 1.65 -0.57
C ALA A 244 -10.09 2.43 -1.86
N GLN A 245 -9.65 1.98 -3.04
CA GLN A 245 -10.01 2.59 -4.32
C GLN A 245 -11.22 1.96 -5.00
N THR A 246 -11.76 0.88 -4.46
CA THR A 246 -12.94 0.20 -5.00
C THR A 246 -14.22 0.74 -4.36
N ASN A 247 -15.32 0.69 -5.11
CA ASN A 247 -16.66 1.01 -4.60
C ASN A 247 -17.34 -0.29 -4.16
N MET A 248 -17.01 -0.76 -2.95
CA MET A 248 -17.55 -1.99 -2.36
C MET A 248 -18.33 -1.68 -1.08
N GLU A 249 -19.37 -2.47 -0.80
CA GLU A 249 -20.14 -2.38 0.44
C GLU A 249 -19.30 -2.81 1.65
N GLN A 250 -19.58 -2.24 2.84
CA GLN A 250 -18.79 -2.48 4.05
C GLN A 250 -18.76 -3.96 4.46
N ASP A 251 -19.88 -4.67 4.31
CA ASP A 251 -19.96 -6.10 4.65
C ASP A 251 -19.12 -6.95 3.68
N THR A 252 -19.07 -6.58 2.40
CA THR A 252 -18.23 -7.26 1.41
C THR A 252 -16.75 -6.99 1.67
N ILE A 253 -16.41 -5.76 2.10
CA ILE A 253 -15.05 -5.39 2.50
C ILE A 253 -14.61 -6.17 3.75
N ALA A 254 -15.49 -6.32 4.75
CA ALA A 254 -15.21 -7.09 5.95
C ALA A 254 -14.95 -8.57 5.61
N LEU A 255 -15.82 -9.17 4.79
CA LEU A 255 -15.66 -10.54 4.32
C LEU A 255 -14.34 -10.72 3.54
N LEU A 256 -14.03 -9.80 2.62
CA LEU A 256 -12.76 -9.83 1.89
C LEU A 256 -11.57 -9.74 2.85
N ARG A 257 -11.61 -8.81 3.81
CA ARG A 257 -10.56 -8.65 4.83
C ARG A 257 -10.32 -9.94 5.61
N ASP A 258 -11.37 -10.66 5.97
CA ASP A 258 -11.26 -11.94 6.69
C ASP A 258 -10.56 -12.99 5.83
N HIS A 259 -10.96 -13.16 4.56
CA HIS A 259 -10.28 -14.07 3.64
C HIS A 259 -8.81 -13.70 3.41
N LEU A 260 -8.49 -12.42 3.26
CA LEU A 260 -7.11 -11.95 3.13
C LEU A 260 -6.28 -12.21 4.39
N SER A 261 -6.89 -12.02 5.57
CA SER A 261 -6.26 -12.32 6.85
C SER A 261 -6.03 -13.82 7.04
N GLU A 262 -6.95 -14.67 6.59
CA GLU A 262 -6.76 -16.11 6.58
C GLU A 262 -5.65 -16.55 5.62
N PHE A 263 -5.54 -15.94 4.45
CA PHE A 263 -4.44 -16.19 3.53
C PHE A 263 -3.08 -15.80 4.16
N MET A 264 -3.02 -14.67 4.85
CA MET A 264 -1.82 -14.26 5.58
C MET A 264 -1.42 -15.27 6.67
N LYS A 265 -2.40 -15.84 7.40
CA LYS A 265 -2.14 -16.93 8.35
C LYS A 265 -1.63 -18.20 7.66
N PHE A 266 -2.13 -18.51 6.46
CA PHE A 266 -1.64 -19.63 5.67
C PHE A 266 -0.18 -19.41 5.22
N LEU A 267 0.17 -18.23 4.71
CA LEU A 267 1.55 -17.88 4.38
C LEU A 267 2.48 -18.02 5.61
N LEU A 268 2.04 -17.53 6.77
CA LEU A 268 2.80 -17.65 8.01
C LEU A 268 3.04 -19.12 8.40
N LYS A 269 2.01 -19.96 8.33
CA LYS A 269 2.11 -21.39 8.67
C LYS A 269 3.12 -22.13 7.78
N HIS A 270 3.23 -21.72 6.52
CA HIS A 270 4.08 -22.34 5.51
C HIS A 270 5.31 -21.49 5.16
N GLN A 271 5.69 -20.54 6.03
CA GLN A 271 6.72 -19.54 5.73
C GLN A 271 8.04 -20.16 5.24
N LYS A 272 8.55 -21.17 5.95
CA LYS A 272 9.81 -21.85 5.60
C LYS A 272 9.78 -22.58 4.24
N GLN A 273 8.59 -22.97 3.78
CA GLN A 273 8.41 -23.66 2.50
C GLN A 273 8.26 -22.66 1.35
N PHE A 274 7.66 -21.50 1.61
CA PHE A 274 7.26 -20.55 0.57
C PHE A 274 8.30 -19.46 0.32
N PHE A 275 8.99 -19.00 1.35
CA PHE A 275 10.01 -17.95 1.25
C PHE A 275 11.41 -18.55 1.14
N LEU A 276 12.23 -17.99 0.26
CA LEU A 276 13.63 -18.38 0.15
C LEU A 276 14.43 -17.89 1.35
N SER A 277 15.32 -18.75 1.85
CA SER A 277 16.31 -18.37 2.86
C SER A 277 17.42 -17.49 2.29
N GLU A 278 17.78 -17.71 1.02
CA GLU A 278 18.90 -17.02 0.36
C GLU A 278 18.52 -16.59 -1.05
N TYR A 279 18.94 -15.39 -1.44
CA TYR A 279 18.74 -14.81 -2.77
C TYR A 279 20.04 -14.91 -3.58
N GLU A 280 19.94 -14.82 -4.90
CA GLU A 280 21.12 -14.88 -5.76
C GLU A 280 21.80 -13.51 -5.85
N ASN A 281 23.13 -13.48 -5.67
CA ASN A 281 23.89 -12.25 -5.90
C ASN A 281 23.79 -11.85 -7.37
N ALA A 282 23.45 -10.59 -7.62
CA ALA A 282 23.43 -10.07 -8.98
C ALA A 282 24.85 -10.06 -9.59
N THR A 283 24.94 -10.36 -10.88
CA THR A 283 26.23 -10.33 -11.57
C THR A 283 26.79 -8.91 -11.63
N PRO A 284 28.13 -8.72 -11.69
CA PRO A 284 28.71 -7.39 -11.83
C PRO A 284 28.18 -6.62 -13.04
N GLY A 285 27.90 -7.33 -14.15
CA GLY A 285 27.26 -6.78 -15.33
C GLY A 285 25.86 -6.22 -15.03
N TYR A 286 25.03 -6.97 -14.32
CA TYR A 286 23.70 -6.52 -13.90
C TYR A 286 23.76 -5.27 -12.99
N VAL A 287 24.67 -5.26 -12.02
CA VAL A 287 24.85 -4.11 -11.10
C VAL A 287 25.28 -2.86 -11.86
N SER A 288 26.14 -2.99 -12.88
CA SER A 288 26.56 -1.85 -13.70
C SER A 288 25.41 -1.25 -14.52
N GLN A 289 24.51 -2.09 -15.04
CA GLN A 289 23.34 -1.67 -15.82
C GLN A 289 22.28 -0.97 -14.96
N THR A 290 22.16 -1.34 -13.69
CA THR A 290 21.19 -0.73 -12.76
C THR A 290 21.67 0.62 -12.20
N LYS A 291 22.98 0.87 -12.14
CA LYS A 291 23.54 2.18 -11.74
C LYS A 291 23.47 3.24 -12.86
N SER A 292 23.39 2.79 -14.11
CA SER A 292 23.39 3.66 -15.30
C SER A 292 22.00 4.17 -15.69
N ASN A 293 20.94 3.59 -15.12
CA ASN A 293 19.52 3.96 -15.29
C ASN A 293 18.97 4.56 -14.00
#